data_AF-A0A1G9C2K8-F1
#
_entry.id   AF-A0A1G9C2K8-F1
#
_cell.length_a   1.000
_cell.length_b   1.000
_cell.length_c   1.000
_cell.angle_alpha   90.00
_cell.angle_beta   90.00
_cell.angle_gamma   90.00
#
_symmetry.space_group_name_H-M   'P 1'
#
loop_
_entity.id
_entity.type
_entity.pdbx_description
1 polymer ?
#
loop_
_entity_poly.entity_id
_entity_poly.type
_entity_poly.pdbx_seq_one_letter_code
_entity_poly.pdbx_strand_id
1 'polypeptide(L)'
;MCPLVTDWISAISSAVSAFISILVLCVAWFQIKQVKVQLKSLAESQKNSTLMTVLELESEMNKRKENLDHYNFELRQYGIDVNSNNRELNNDSIDLFQDRIKVARENYLNSLDRLSYCIIHNYLSDRDWKTEYRDVLFDAVDNFSDCYGVSSRFWNTKKLYEKWKNE
;
A
#
# COMPACT_ATOMS: atom_id res chain seq x y z
N MET A 1 44.19 67.04 -0.25
CA MET A 1 44.13 65.86 -1.14
C MET A 1 42.67 65.65 -1.49
N CYS A 2 42.29 65.96 -2.73
CA CYS A 2 40.91 65.87 -3.18
C CYS A 2 40.50 64.39 -3.28
N PRO A 3 39.31 63.99 -2.80
CA PRO A 3 38.83 62.63 -3.00
C PRO A 3 38.78 62.37 -4.51
N LEU A 4 39.57 61.39 -4.93
CA LEU A 4 39.73 61.04 -6.33
C LEU A 4 38.37 60.53 -6.83
N VAL A 5 37.98 60.92 -8.04
CA VAL A 5 36.69 60.56 -8.67
C VAL A 5 36.39 59.04 -8.60
N THR A 6 37.44 58.22 -8.50
CA THR A 6 37.38 56.76 -8.29
C THR A 6 36.70 56.33 -6.98
N ASP A 7 36.81 57.08 -5.88
CA ASP A 7 36.23 56.68 -4.58
C ASP A 7 34.71 56.85 -4.59
N TRP A 8 34.20 57.91 -5.24
CA TRP A 8 32.78 58.14 -5.44
C TRP A 8 32.15 57.13 -6.41
N ILE A 9 32.88 56.77 -7.47
CA ILE A 9 32.45 55.72 -8.42
C ILE A 9 32.36 54.35 -7.72
N SER A 10 33.36 54.02 -6.90
CA SER A 10 33.37 52.76 -6.13
C SER A 10 32.24 52.71 -5.10
N ALA A 11 31.95 53.83 -4.41
CA ALA A 11 30.85 53.92 -3.47
C ALA A 11 29.49 53.70 -4.15
N ILE A 12 29.25 54.35 -5.30
CA ILE A 12 28.01 54.18 -6.08
C ILE A 12 27.88 52.75 -6.61
N SER A 13 28.96 52.16 -7.11
CA SER A 13 28.96 50.76 -7.59
C SER A 13 28.60 49.79 -6.47
N SER A 14 29.18 49.96 -5.27
CA SER A 14 28.88 49.11 -4.11
C SER A 14 27.44 49.27 -3.61
N ALA A 15 26.87 50.47 -3.69
CA ALA A 15 25.48 50.72 -3.34
C ALA A 15 24.51 50.01 -4.30
N VAL A 16 24.79 50.05 -5.61
CA VAL A 16 23.97 49.35 -6.63
C VAL A 16 24.04 47.83 -6.44
N SER A 17 25.22 47.28 -6.17
CA SER A 17 25.39 45.84 -5.88
C SER A 17 24.66 45.42 -4.59
N ALA A 18 24.61 46.27 -3.57
CA ALA A 18 23.86 46.01 -2.34
C ALA A 18 22.34 45.96 -2.60
N PHE A 19 21.80 46.87 -3.42
CA PHE A 19 20.38 46.84 -3.81
C PHE A 19 20.02 45.58 -4.60
N ILE A 20 20.88 45.16 -5.54
CA ILE A 20 20.69 43.93 -6.31
C ILE A 20 20.70 42.71 -5.36
N SER A 21 21.60 42.69 -4.38
CA SER A 21 21.70 41.59 -3.40
C SER A 21 20.45 41.48 -2.52
N ILE A 22 19.86 42.62 -2.11
CA ILE A 22 18.59 42.65 -1.36
C ILE A 22 17.43 42.12 -2.23
N LEU A 23 17.38 42.51 -3.50
CA LEU A 23 16.37 41.99 -4.43
C LEU A 23 16.48 40.47 -4.61
N VAL A 24 17.70 39.95 -4.76
CA VAL A 24 17.94 38.50 -4.84
C VAL A 24 17.50 37.78 -3.57
N LEU A 25 17.77 38.35 -2.39
CA LEU A 25 17.30 37.81 -1.11
C LEU A 25 15.77 37.78 -1.01
N CYS A 26 15.09 38.84 -1.45
CA CYS A 26 13.64 38.89 -1.49
C CYS A 26 13.06 37.80 -2.40
N VAL A 27 13.60 37.65 -3.62
CA VAL A 27 13.17 36.62 -4.57
C VAL A 27 13.41 35.21 -4.00
N ALA A 28 14.58 34.97 -3.38
CA ALA A 28 14.89 33.69 -2.74
C ALA A 28 13.91 33.37 -1.60
N TRP A 29 13.52 34.36 -0.81
CA TRP A 29 12.53 34.17 0.25
C TRP A 29 11.14 33.82 -0.30
N PHE A 30 10.73 34.45 -1.39
CA PHE A 30 9.48 34.09 -2.09
C PHE A 30 9.54 32.67 -2.66
N GLN A 31 10.67 32.25 -3.25
CA GLN A 31 10.85 30.88 -3.73
C GLN A 31 10.76 29.86 -2.60
N ILE A 32 11.40 30.10 -1.44
CA ILE A 32 11.30 29.22 -0.27
C ILE A 32 9.86 29.10 0.22
N LYS A 33 9.10 30.20 0.24
CA LYS A 33 7.67 30.14 0.59
C LYS A 33 6.86 29.32 -0.41
N GLN A 34 7.10 29.49 -1.70
CA GLN A 34 6.42 28.73 -2.75
C GLN A 34 6.74 27.23 -2.65
N VAL A 35 8.00 26.87 -2.41
CA VAL A 35 8.42 25.48 -2.19
C VAL A 35 7.71 24.88 -0.98
N LYS A 36 7.55 25.62 0.12
CA LYS A 36 6.78 25.13 1.29
C LYS A 36 5.31 24.84 0.95
N VAL A 37 4.68 25.69 0.13
CA VAL A 37 3.29 25.47 -0.32
C VAL A 37 3.22 24.23 -1.23
N GLN A 38 4.16 24.08 -2.16
CA GLN A 38 4.25 22.92 -3.05
C GLN A 38 4.49 21.62 -2.28
N LEU A 39 5.38 21.63 -1.28
CA LEU A 39 5.63 20.47 -0.43
C LEU A 39 4.37 20.07 0.34
N LYS A 40 3.60 21.04 0.85
CA LYS A 40 2.34 20.76 1.52
C LYS A 40 1.32 20.13 0.57
N SER A 41 1.14 20.68 -0.63
CA SER A 41 0.22 20.12 -1.62
C SER A 41 0.66 18.74 -2.12
N LEU A 42 1.98 18.52 -2.26
CA LEU A 42 2.54 17.22 -2.63
C LEU A 42 2.32 16.18 -1.53
N ALA A 43 2.52 16.54 -0.26
CA ALA A 43 2.26 15.65 0.86
C ALA A 43 0.77 15.26 0.95
N GLU A 44 -0.14 16.22 0.78
CA GLU A 44 -1.59 15.97 0.73
C GLU A 44 -1.96 15.09 -0.48
N SER A 45 -1.38 15.36 -1.65
CA SER A 45 -1.60 14.56 -2.86
C SER A 45 -1.07 13.13 -2.72
N GLN A 46 0.12 12.96 -2.12
CA GLN A 46 0.72 11.65 -1.86
C GLN A 46 -0.16 10.85 -0.88
N LYS A 47 -0.66 11.48 0.18
CA LYS A 47 -1.58 10.84 1.12
C LYS A 47 -2.85 10.37 0.43
N ASN A 48 -3.47 11.23 -0.38
CA ASN A 48 -4.69 10.88 -1.11
C ASN A 48 -4.45 9.77 -2.14
N SER A 49 -3.33 9.81 -2.86
CA SER A 49 -2.94 8.76 -3.81
C SER A 49 -2.74 7.42 -3.10
N THR A 50 -2.03 7.42 -1.97
CA THR A 50 -1.79 6.21 -1.16
C THR A 50 -3.10 5.63 -0.66
N LEU A 51 -4.00 6.47 -0.16
CA LEU A 51 -5.33 6.05 0.30
C LEU A 51 -6.16 5.43 -0.84
N MET A 52 -6.13 6.03 -2.03
CA MET A 52 -6.86 5.48 -3.19
C MET A 52 -6.31 4.10 -3.58
N THR A 53 -4.98 3.96 -3.70
CA THR A 53 -4.34 2.68 -4.02
C THR A 53 -4.67 1.61 -2.98
N VAL A 54 -4.70 1.99 -1.70
CA VAL A 54 -5.13 1.12 -0.62
C VAL A 54 -6.56 0.66 -0.83
N LEU A 55 -7.51 1.58 -0.98
CA LEU A 55 -8.94 1.23 -1.10
C LEU A 55 -9.19 0.33 -2.31
N GLU A 56 -8.43 0.53 -3.39
CA GLU A 56 -8.45 -0.35 -4.55
C GLU A 56 -7.93 -1.76 -4.22
N LEU A 57 -6.81 -1.87 -3.50
CA LEU A 57 -6.28 -3.15 -3.02
C LEU A 57 -7.25 -3.86 -2.08
N GLU A 58 -7.89 -3.13 -1.16
CA GLU A 58 -8.88 -3.69 -0.23
C GLU A 58 -10.13 -4.17 -0.97
N SER A 59 -10.64 -3.37 -1.90
CA SER A 59 -11.76 -3.73 -2.76
C SER A 59 -11.45 -4.98 -3.58
N GLU A 60 -10.26 -5.05 -4.17
CA GLU A 60 -9.82 -6.22 -4.93
C GLU A 60 -9.69 -7.47 -4.04
N MET A 61 -9.08 -7.32 -2.86
CA MET A 61 -8.93 -8.40 -1.89
C MET A 61 -10.29 -8.92 -1.39
N ASN A 62 -11.20 -8.01 -1.05
CA ASN A 62 -12.54 -8.34 -0.60
C ASN A 62 -13.35 -9.05 -1.68
N LYS A 63 -13.25 -8.60 -2.94
CA LYS A 63 -13.87 -9.29 -4.08
C LYS A 63 -13.31 -10.70 -4.28
N ARG A 64 -12.00 -10.89 -4.10
CA ARG A 64 -11.37 -12.23 -4.19
C ARG A 64 -11.79 -13.13 -3.03
N LYS A 65 -11.94 -12.57 -1.83
CA LYS A 65 -12.48 -13.28 -0.65
C LYS A 65 -13.93 -13.70 -0.88
N GLU A 66 -14.76 -12.79 -1.37
CA GLU A 66 -16.16 -13.07 -1.73
C GLU A 66 -16.26 -14.22 -2.73
N ASN A 67 -15.43 -14.22 -3.78
CA ASN A 67 -15.40 -15.31 -4.75
C ASN A 67 -14.99 -16.66 -4.12
N LEU A 68 -13.99 -16.65 -3.22
CA LEU A 68 -13.57 -17.84 -2.50
C LEU A 68 -14.71 -18.37 -1.62
N ASP A 69 -15.37 -17.50 -0.87
CA ASP A 69 -16.49 -17.86 0.00
C ASP A 69 -17.67 -18.38 -0.83
N HIS A 70 -17.98 -17.72 -1.94
CA HIS A 70 -19.02 -18.14 -2.89
C HIS A 70 -18.79 -19.57 -3.38
N TYR A 71 -17.60 -19.93 -3.86
CA TYR A 71 -17.31 -21.30 -4.29
C TYR A 71 -17.36 -22.32 -3.14
N ASN A 72 -16.94 -21.92 -1.93
CA ASN A 72 -17.11 -22.78 -0.75
C ASN A 72 -18.59 -23.02 -0.42
N PHE A 73 -19.44 -22.00 -0.57
CA PHE A 73 -20.88 -22.13 -0.37
C PHE A 73 -21.52 -23.00 -1.45
N GLU A 74 -21.16 -22.82 -2.73
CA GLU A 74 -21.63 -23.66 -3.83
C GLU A 74 -21.30 -25.15 -3.60
N LEU A 75 -20.09 -25.46 -3.15
CA LEU A 75 -19.69 -26.83 -2.82
C LEU A 75 -20.53 -27.42 -1.68
N ARG A 76 -20.79 -26.63 -0.63
CA ARG A 76 -21.64 -27.07 0.50
C ARG A 76 -23.08 -27.28 0.06
N GLN A 77 -23.62 -26.38 -0.76
CA GLN A 77 -24.97 -26.49 -1.30
C GLN A 77 -25.10 -27.73 -2.19
N TYR A 78 -24.13 -27.97 -3.07
CA TYR A 78 -24.07 -29.17 -3.88
C TYR A 78 -24.11 -30.44 -3.02
N GLY A 79 -23.34 -30.48 -1.92
CA GLY A 79 -23.39 -31.60 -0.97
C GLY A 79 -24.78 -31.81 -0.32
N ILE A 80 -25.48 -30.72 0.03
CA ILE A 80 -26.84 -30.78 0.58
C ILE A 80 -27.85 -31.25 -0.48
N ASP A 81 -27.74 -30.75 -1.72
CA ASP A 81 -28.65 -31.08 -2.82
C ASP A 81 -28.52 -32.55 -3.25
N VAL A 82 -27.30 -33.08 -3.26
CA VAL A 82 -27.06 -34.50 -3.55
C VAL A 82 -27.66 -35.39 -2.46
N ASN A 83 -27.45 -35.03 -1.18
CA ASN A 83 -27.97 -35.79 -0.04
C ASN A 83 -29.51 -35.74 0.03
N SER A 84 -30.11 -34.57 -0.18
CA SER A 84 -31.58 -34.40 -0.14
C SER A 84 -32.31 -35.12 -1.28
N ASN A 85 -31.68 -35.20 -2.47
CA ASN A 85 -32.27 -35.85 -3.64
C ASN A 85 -31.89 -37.33 -3.80
N ASN A 86 -31.18 -37.95 -2.82
CA ASN A 86 -30.63 -39.31 -2.91
C ASN A 86 -29.88 -39.56 -4.24
N ARG A 87 -29.14 -38.57 -4.74
CA ARG A 87 -28.33 -38.73 -5.95
C ARG A 87 -26.95 -39.26 -5.56
N GLU A 88 -26.31 -39.98 -6.48
CA GLU A 88 -24.89 -40.31 -6.31
C GLU A 88 -24.04 -39.05 -6.49
N LEU A 89 -22.98 -38.93 -5.69
CA LEU A 89 -22.01 -37.85 -5.80
C LEU A 89 -21.28 -37.98 -7.13
N ASN A 90 -21.32 -36.93 -7.95
CA ASN A 90 -20.51 -36.88 -9.14
C ASN A 90 -19.10 -36.40 -8.75
N ASN A 91 -18.15 -37.32 -8.69
CA ASN A 91 -16.75 -37.02 -8.35
C ASN A 91 -16.14 -35.95 -9.28
N ASP A 92 -16.45 -35.97 -10.59
CA ASP A 92 -15.94 -34.98 -11.54
C ASP A 92 -16.41 -33.56 -11.19
N SER A 93 -17.63 -33.42 -10.66
CA SER A 93 -18.16 -32.10 -10.24
C SER A 93 -17.47 -31.61 -8.97
N ILE A 94 -17.18 -32.52 -8.03
CA ILE A 94 -16.47 -32.20 -6.80
C ILE A 94 -15.04 -31.75 -7.11
N ASP A 95 -14.33 -32.48 -7.98
CA ASP A 95 -12.98 -32.14 -8.39
C ASP A 95 -12.93 -30.77 -9.06
N LEU A 96 -13.91 -30.45 -9.92
CA LEU A 96 -14.04 -29.13 -10.53
C LEU A 96 -14.23 -28.01 -9.49
N PHE A 97 -15.06 -28.23 -8.47
CA PHE A 97 -15.23 -27.27 -7.38
C PHE A 97 -13.95 -27.10 -6.55
N GLN A 98 -13.26 -28.19 -6.26
CA GLN A 98 -11.98 -28.14 -5.52
C GLN A 98 -10.93 -27.34 -6.29
N ASP A 99 -10.82 -27.53 -7.61
CA ASP A 99 -9.93 -26.76 -8.47
C ASP A 99 -10.27 -25.27 -8.46
N ARG A 100 -11.56 -24.93 -8.57
CA ARG A 100 -12.02 -23.53 -8.48
C ARG A 100 -11.68 -22.89 -7.13
N ILE A 101 -11.94 -23.60 -6.03
CA ILE A 101 -11.63 -23.13 -4.67
C ILE A 101 -10.12 -22.94 -4.52
N LYS A 102 -9.30 -23.85 -5.04
CA LYS A 102 -7.84 -23.75 -4.99
C LYS A 102 -7.33 -22.50 -5.71
N VAL A 103 -7.82 -22.24 -6.93
CA VAL A 103 -7.46 -21.05 -7.70
C VAL A 103 -7.95 -19.77 -7.01
N ALA A 104 -9.18 -19.74 -6.51
CA ALA A 104 -9.72 -18.59 -5.78
C ALA A 104 -8.90 -18.30 -4.51
N ARG A 105 -8.50 -19.34 -3.78
CA ARG A 105 -7.63 -19.23 -2.60
C ARG A 105 -6.28 -18.65 -2.97
N GLU A 106 -5.62 -19.17 -4.01
CA GLU A 106 -4.32 -18.64 -4.46
C GLU A 106 -4.43 -17.16 -4.85
N ASN A 107 -5.50 -16.75 -5.52
CA ASN A 107 -5.74 -15.35 -5.86
C ASN A 107 -5.94 -14.46 -4.63
N TYR A 108 -6.71 -14.92 -3.64
CA TYR A 108 -6.91 -14.21 -2.38
C TYR A 108 -5.60 -14.05 -1.60
N LEU A 109 -4.82 -15.12 -1.45
CA LEU A 109 -3.54 -15.09 -0.75
C LEU A 109 -2.50 -14.23 -1.49
N ASN A 110 -2.52 -14.20 -2.83
CA ASN A 110 -1.68 -13.29 -3.61
C ASN A 110 -2.02 -11.81 -3.39
N SER A 111 -3.30 -11.44 -3.24
CA SER A 111 -3.66 -10.06 -2.85
C SER A 111 -3.13 -9.72 -1.46
N LEU A 112 -3.28 -10.64 -0.51
CA LEU A 112 -2.81 -10.44 0.86
C LEU A 112 -1.28 -10.31 0.93
N ASP A 113 -0.55 -11.08 0.11
CA ASP A 113 0.92 -10.99 0.01
C ASP A 113 1.38 -9.66 -0.57
N ARG A 114 0.68 -9.13 -1.59
CA ARG A 114 0.94 -7.78 -2.12
C ARG A 114 0.68 -6.69 -1.10
N LEU A 115 -0.40 -6.78 -0.34
CA LEU A 115 -0.67 -5.86 0.77
C LEU A 115 0.45 -5.93 1.82
N SER A 116 0.86 -7.15 2.18
CA SER A 116 1.93 -7.39 3.14
C SER A 116 3.27 -6.80 2.65
N TYR A 117 3.56 -6.93 1.35
CA TYR A 117 4.72 -6.30 0.72
C TYR A 117 4.70 -4.77 0.89
N CYS A 118 3.55 -4.13 0.65
CA CYS A 118 3.40 -2.69 0.79
C CYS A 118 3.65 -2.20 2.23
N ILE A 119 3.22 -2.98 3.23
CA ILE A 119 3.45 -2.69 4.65
C ILE A 119 4.93 -2.86 5.01
N ILE A 120 5.56 -3.97 4.60
CA ILE A 120 6.98 -4.25 4.90
C ILE A 120 7.91 -3.17 4.34
N HIS A 121 7.60 -2.62 3.16
CA HIS A 121 8.43 -1.61 2.50
C HIS A 121 8.06 -0.17 2.87
N ASN A 122 7.24 0.04 3.91
CA ASN A 122 6.81 1.36 4.39
C ASN A 122 6.08 2.22 3.35
N TYR A 123 5.48 1.61 2.32
CA TYR A 123 4.49 2.33 1.50
C TYR A 123 3.23 2.61 2.33
N LEU A 124 2.94 1.72 3.28
CA LEU A 124 1.88 1.83 4.26
C LEU A 124 2.47 1.84 5.68
N SER A 125 1.84 2.61 6.57
CA SER A 125 2.25 2.77 7.96
C SER A 125 2.01 1.48 8.76
N ASP A 126 3.06 0.73 9.08
CA ASP A 126 2.94 -0.54 9.81
C ASP A 126 2.09 -0.43 11.08
N ARG A 127 2.20 0.65 11.85
CA ARG A 127 1.41 0.88 13.06
C ARG A 127 -0.10 0.97 12.79
N ASP A 128 -0.48 1.77 11.80
CA ASP A 128 -1.89 2.03 11.52
C ASP A 128 -2.53 0.77 10.90
N TRP A 129 -1.77 0.07 10.05
CA TRP A 129 -2.22 -1.14 9.35
C TRP A 129 -2.19 -2.40 10.23
N LYS A 130 -1.30 -2.51 11.21
CA LYS A 130 -1.32 -3.59 12.20
C LYS A 130 -2.63 -3.63 12.98
N THR A 131 -3.23 -2.47 13.29
CA THR A 131 -4.47 -2.44 14.07
C THR A 131 -5.66 -2.99 13.28
N GLU A 132 -5.75 -2.66 11.99
CA GLU A 132 -6.87 -3.07 11.13
C GLU A 132 -6.70 -4.48 10.54
N TYR A 133 -5.47 -4.86 10.17
CA TYR A 133 -5.21 -6.07 9.38
C TYR A 133 -4.60 -7.24 10.12
N ARG A 134 -4.20 -7.07 11.38
CA ARG A 134 -3.57 -8.16 12.14
C ARG A 134 -4.47 -9.38 12.22
N ASP A 135 -5.74 -9.20 12.55
CA ASP A 135 -6.67 -10.32 12.72
C ASP A 135 -6.94 -11.02 11.39
N VAL A 136 -7.15 -10.25 10.31
CA VAL A 136 -7.32 -10.79 8.94
C VAL A 136 -6.11 -11.61 8.51
N LEU A 137 -4.90 -11.11 8.79
CA LEU A 137 -3.66 -11.76 8.43
C LEU A 137 -3.42 -13.02 9.26
N PHE A 138 -3.70 -12.99 10.56
CA PHE A 138 -3.59 -14.15 11.45
C PHE A 138 -4.58 -15.23 11.05
N ASP A 139 -5.85 -14.86 10.84
CA ASP A 139 -6.88 -15.78 10.36
C ASP A 139 -6.49 -16.41 9.03
N ALA A 140 -5.94 -15.65 8.09
CA ALA A 140 -5.51 -16.19 6.80
C ALA A 140 -4.34 -17.18 6.96
N VAL A 141 -3.37 -16.88 7.83
CA VAL A 141 -2.21 -17.77 8.07
C VAL A 141 -2.64 -19.04 8.81
N ASP A 142 -3.53 -18.93 9.78
CA ASP A 142 -3.98 -20.07 10.59
C ASP A 142 -4.92 -20.98 9.77
N ASN A 143 -5.87 -20.42 9.01
CA ASN A 143 -6.80 -21.18 8.17
C ASN A 143 -6.13 -21.82 6.94
N PHE A 144 -5.07 -21.21 6.40
CA PHE A 144 -4.35 -21.68 5.22
C PHE A 144 -2.89 -22.01 5.52
N SER A 145 -2.63 -22.58 6.71
CA SER A 145 -1.28 -22.89 7.20
C SER A 145 -0.49 -23.84 6.27
N ASP A 146 -1.20 -24.68 5.51
CA ASP A 146 -0.68 -25.52 4.43
C ASP A 146 0.06 -24.73 3.33
N CYS A 147 -0.37 -23.48 3.08
CA CYS A 147 0.20 -22.60 2.07
C CYS A 147 1.45 -21.84 2.55
N TYR A 148 1.74 -21.82 3.86
CA TYR A 148 2.77 -21.00 4.51
C TYR A 148 4.02 -21.79 4.98
N GLY A 149 4.29 -22.93 4.33
CA GLY A 149 5.47 -23.76 4.59
C GLY A 149 6.84 -23.06 4.38
N VAL A 150 7.93 -23.83 4.50
CA VAL A 150 9.31 -23.31 4.41
C VAL A 150 9.60 -22.63 3.08
N SER A 151 9.06 -23.15 1.98
CA SER A 151 9.19 -22.59 0.62
C SER A 151 7.89 -21.91 0.15
N SER A 152 7.19 -21.23 1.06
CA SER A 152 5.93 -20.56 0.71
C SER A 152 6.15 -19.50 -0.38
N ARG A 153 5.23 -19.46 -1.34
CA ARG A 153 5.15 -18.39 -2.35
C ARG A 153 4.70 -17.06 -1.74
N PHE A 154 4.04 -17.11 -0.59
CA PHE A 154 3.47 -15.97 0.14
C PHE A 154 4.41 -15.50 1.27
N TRP A 155 5.66 -15.23 0.91
CA TRP A 155 6.72 -14.95 1.87
C TRP A 155 6.53 -13.62 2.60
N ASN A 156 5.90 -12.62 1.98
CA ASN A 156 5.68 -11.32 2.59
C ASN A 156 4.66 -11.44 3.72
N THR A 157 3.55 -12.14 3.47
CA THR A 157 2.52 -12.37 4.49
C THR A 157 3.11 -13.14 5.67
N LYS A 158 3.90 -14.18 5.42
CA LYS A 158 4.58 -14.93 6.48
C LYS A 158 5.54 -14.06 7.30
N LYS A 159 6.37 -13.27 6.62
CA LYS A 159 7.33 -12.37 7.29
C LYS A 159 6.59 -11.32 8.14
N LEU A 160 5.48 -10.79 7.63
CA LEU A 160 4.67 -9.82 8.36
C LEU A 160 3.95 -10.46 9.57
N TYR A 161 3.44 -11.68 9.42
CA TYR A 161 2.88 -12.47 10.51
C TYR A 161 3.90 -12.67 11.63
N GLU A 162 5.10 -13.16 11.30
CA GLU A 162 6.16 -13.40 12.26
C GLU A 162 6.59 -12.10 12.96
N LYS A 163 6.69 -11.00 12.21
CA LYS A 163 6.98 -9.66 12.76
C LYS A 163 5.92 -9.25 13.80
N TRP A 164 4.64 -9.29 13.42
CA TRP A 164 3.55 -8.85 14.31
C TRP A 164 3.23 -9.81 15.45
N LYS A 165 3.68 -11.06 15.38
CA LYS A 165 3.55 -12.06 16.45
C LYS A 165 4.62 -11.90 17.53
N ASN A 166 5.82 -11.46 17.14
CA ASN A 166 6.96 -11.29 18.06
C ASN A 166 6.97 -9.92 18.77
N GLU A 167 6.12 -8.99 18.34
CA GLU A 167 5.90 -7.65 18.91
C GLU A 167 4.67 -7.61 19.82
#